data_AF-A0A9D7TVK4-F1
#
_entry.id   AF-A0A9D7TVK4-F1
#
_cell.length_a   1.000
_cell.length_b   1.000
_cell.length_c   1.000
_cell.angle_alpha   90.00
_cell.angle_beta   90.00
_cell.angle_gamma   90.00
#
_symmetry.space_group_name_H-M   'P 1'
#
loop_
_entity.id
_entity.type
_entity.pdbx_description
1 polymer ?
#
loop_
_entity_poly.entity_id
_entity_poly.type
_entity_poly.pdbx_seq_one_letter_code
_entity_poly.pdbx_strand_id
1 'polypeptide(L)'
;MLNTTIPENDCLAIGLVGVSENGISEGIKNTFLSISMAYQKGLDVEGKQQLGIGFQTTFAHRKLEKPKLLFENQLESWINSGFSNIDIYQFGSADFSYTDINAGLIYQAMLNTKNFISVGASMYHINKPSRFFLGGEFNLERQLWSHIALEKNIENDKQIYTAFLIGFSKQEVNDVISGITYQFKISKTNQFSFGVWGEKMIL
;
A
#
# COMPACT_ATOMS: atom_id res chain seq x y z
N MET A 1 10.84 -24.04 -29.57
CA MET A 1 10.57 -24.12 -28.12
C MET A 1 11.13 -22.85 -27.51
N LEU A 2 10.28 -21.91 -27.05
CA LEU A 2 10.78 -20.71 -26.36
C LEU A 2 11.13 -21.11 -24.92
N ASN A 3 12.43 -21.16 -24.66
CA ASN A 3 12.99 -21.40 -23.34
C ASN A 3 12.80 -20.12 -22.52
N THR A 4 11.76 -20.05 -21.69
CA THR A 4 11.51 -18.90 -20.82
C THR A 4 12.58 -18.88 -19.72
N THR A 5 13.42 -17.85 -19.76
CA THR A 5 14.68 -17.63 -19.02
C THR A 5 14.51 -17.38 -17.50
N ILE A 6 13.47 -17.93 -16.87
CA ILE A 6 13.19 -17.77 -15.43
C ILE A 6 13.26 -19.15 -14.78
N PRO A 7 14.06 -19.34 -13.70
CA PRO A 7 14.11 -20.60 -12.94
C PRO A 7 12.71 -21.04 -12.45
N GLU A 8 12.52 -22.35 -12.27
CA GLU A 8 11.20 -22.96 -11.98
C GLU A 8 10.49 -22.40 -10.72
N ASN A 9 11.27 -22.00 -9.71
CA ASN A 9 10.75 -21.43 -8.46
C ASN A 9 10.81 -19.89 -8.41
N ASP A 10 11.22 -19.26 -9.51
CA ASP A 10 11.30 -17.82 -9.62
C ASP A 10 10.07 -17.29 -10.39
N CYS A 11 9.56 -16.15 -9.96
CA CYS A 11 8.37 -15.55 -10.56
C CYS A 11 8.61 -14.05 -10.80
N LEU A 12 8.38 -13.61 -12.05
CA LEU A 12 8.33 -12.20 -12.41
C LEU A 12 6.87 -11.79 -12.56
N ALA A 13 6.50 -10.72 -11.86
CA ALA A 13 5.17 -10.13 -11.94
C ALA A 13 5.27 -8.66 -12.38
N ILE A 14 4.30 -8.23 -13.20
CA ILE A 14 4.11 -6.84 -13.62
C ILE A 14 2.66 -6.49 -13.31
N GLY A 15 2.42 -5.30 -12.78
CA GLY A 15 1.09 -4.81 -12.45
C GLY A 15 0.83 -3.42 -12.99
N LEU A 16 -0.45 -3.13 -13.23
CA LEU A 16 -0.95 -1.80 -13.57
C LEU A 16 -2.17 -1.53 -12.69
N VAL A 17 -2.20 -0.38 -12.03
CA VAL A 17 -3.33 0.03 -11.18
C VAL A 17 -3.69 1.47 -11.53
N GLY A 18 -4.98 1.74 -11.75
CA GLY A 18 -5.53 3.07 -11.90
C GLY A 18 -6.55 3.33 -10.81
N VAL A 19 -6.42 4.44 -10.09
CA VAL A 19 -7.37 4.85 -9.04
C VAL A 19 -7.77 6.29 -9.30
N SER A 20 -9.07 6.57 -9.24
CA SER A 20 -9.59 7.93 -9.21
C SER A 20 -10.51 8.07 -8.01
N GLU A 21 -10.21 9.03 -7.16
CA GLU A 21 -10.95 9.26 -5.92
C GLU A 21 -11.25 10.75 -5.75
N ASN A 22 -12.39 11.02 -5.13
CA ASN A 22 -12.71 12.32 -4.57
C ASN A 22 -12.52 12.19 -3.05
N GLY A 23 -11.87 13.18 -2.44
CA GLY A 23 -11.68 13.20 -0.99
C GLY A 23 -13.00 13.19 -0.23
N ILE A 24 -12.95 12.74 1.03
CA ILE A 24 -14.11 12.68 1.95
C ILE A 24 -14.68 14.10 2.18
N SER A 25 -13.83 15.13 2.12
CA SER A 25 -14.22 16.52 2.07
C SER A 25 -14.22 17.03 0.63
N GLU A 26 -15.27 17.76 0.24
CA GLU A 26 -15.30 18.47 -1.03
C GLU A 26 -14.03 19.31 -1.20
N GLY A 27 -13.37 19.19 -2.37
CA GLY A 27 -12.22 20.03 -2.72
C GLY A 27 -10.95 19.25 -3.08
N ILE A 28 -10.81 17.96 -2.74
CA ILE A 28 -9.67 17.15 -3.19
C ILE A 28 -10.11 16.15 -4.27
N LYS A 29 -9.40 16.13 -5.40
CA LYS A 29 -9.51 15.07 -6.41
C LYS A 29 -8.13 14.50 -6.68
N ASN A 30 -8.00 13.18 -6.57
CA ASN A 30 -6.77 12.48 -6.86
C ASN A 30 -7.01 11.46 -7.97
N THR A 31 -6.07 11.41 -8.90
CA THR A 31 -5.99 10.36 -9.91
C THR A 31 -4.59 9.78 -9.88
N PHE A 32 -4.50 8.47 -9.72
CA PHE A 32 -3.26 7.72 -9.64
C PHE A 32 -3.20 6.71 -10.78
N LEU A 33 -2.04 6.65 -11.42
CA LEU A 33 -1.70 5.58 -12.36
C LEU A 33 -0.38 4.96 -11.91
N SER A 34 -0.42 3.71 -11.50
CA SER A 34 0.72 2.98 -10.96
C SER A 34 1.13 1.83 -11.87
N ILE A 35 2.42 1.72 -12.11
CA ILE A 35 3.05 0.55 -12.73
C ILE A 35 3.91 -0.11 -11.67
N SER A 36 3.80 -1.42 -11.53
CA SER A 36 4.60 -2.21 -10.60
C SER A 36 5.32 -3.36 -11.29
N MET A 37 6.46 -3.73 -10.73
CA MET A 37 7.22 -4.91 -11.10
C MET A 37 7.71 -5.57 -9.83
N ALA A 38 7.59 -6.89 -9.76
CA ALA A 38 8.07 -7.68 -8.64
C ALA A 38 8.79 -8.92 -9.15
N TYR A 39 9.82 -9.33 -8.40
CA TYR A 39 10.53 -10.57 -8.62
C TYR A 39 10.53 -11.37 -7.34
N GLN A 40 10.05 -12.60 -7.40
CA GLN A 40 10.13 -13.57 -6.32
C GLN A 40 11.14 -14.62 -6.70
N LYS A 41 12.12 -14.84 -5.82
CA LYS A 41 13.16 -15.84 -5.98
C LYS A 41 12.90 -17.02 -5.06
N GLY A 42 12.84 -18.23 -5.61
CA GLY A 42 12.86 -19.45 -4.82
C GLY A 42 14.22 -19.64 -4.16
N LEU A 43 14.24 -19.86 -2.85
CA LEU A 43 15.47 -20.08 -2.09
C LEU A 43 15.78 -21.57 -1.89
N ASP A 44 14.82 -22.44 -2.18
CA ASP A 44 14.98 -23.88 -2.14
C ASP A 44 14.38 -24.55 -3.37
N VAL A 45 14.75 -25.82 -3.58
CA VAL A 45 14.33 -26.63 -4.73
C VAL A 45 12.84 -26.98 -4.65
N GLU A 46 12.28 -27.03 -3.45
CA GLU A 46 10.88 -27.41 -3.19
C GLU A 46 9.91 -26.21 -3.24
N GLY A 47 10.42 -24.99 -3.48
CA GLY A 47 9.66 -23.75 -3.52
C GLY A 47 9.08 -23.29 -2.17
N LYS A 48 9.57 -23.85 -1.05
CA LYS A 48 9.02 -23.62 0.29
C LYS A 48 9.40 -22.26 0.87
N GLN A 49 10.50 -21.69 0.45
CA GLN A 49 11.02 -20.41 0.87
C GLN A 49 11.24 -19.52 -0.33
N GLN A 50 10.77 -18.28 -0.25
CA GLN A 50 10.86 -17.32 -1.34
C GLN A 50 11.22 -15.94 -0.81
N LEU A 51 12.10 -15.25 -1.54
CA LEU A 51 12.43 -13.86 -1.29
C LEU A 51 11.94 -13.01 -2.46
N GLY A 52 11.00 -12.12 -2.17
CA GLY A 52 10.44 -11.17 -3.11
C GLY A 52 11.04 -9.77 -2.93
N ILE A 53 11.27 -9.10 -4.05
CA ILE A 53 11.48 -7.65 -4.11
C ILE A 53 10.47 -7.05 -5.08
N GLY A 54 10.01 -5.85 -4.79
CA GLY A 54 9.02 -5.14 -5.60
C GLY A 54 9.34 -3.67 -5.72
N PHE A 55 9.02 -3.11 -6.87
CA PHE A 55 9.11 -1.70 -7.17
C PHE A 55 7.79 -1.24 -7.77
N GLN A 56 7.36 -0.04 -7.41
CA GLN A 56 6.19 0.60 -7.99
C GLN A 56 6.49 2.07 -8.24
N THR A 57 6.12 2.54 -9.42
CA THR A 57 6.12 3.96 -9.76
C THR A 57 4.68 4.40 -10.01
N THR A 58 4.29 5.49 -9.37
CA THR A 58 2.94 6.06 -9.48
C THR A 58 3.04 7.46 -10.05
N PHE A 59 2.32 7.71 -11.14
CA PHE A 59 2.03 9.06 -11.60
C PHE A 59 0.73 9.53 -10.94
N ALA A 60 0.83 10.57 -10.13
CA ALA A 60 -0.28 11.13 -9.39
C ALA A 60 -0.64 12.51 -9.96
N HIS A 61 -1.91 12.71 -10.27
CA HIS A 61 -2.50 14.01 -10.56
C HIS A 61 -3.38 14.40 -9.39
N ARG A 62 -3.12 15.58 -8.80
CA ARG A 62 -3.87 16.09 -7.65
C ARG A 62 -4.44 17.46 -7.95
N LYS A 63 -5.70 17.62 -7.58
CA LYS A 63 -6.41 18.89 -7.63
C LYS A 63 -6.95 19.22 -6.25
N LEU A 64 -6.62 20.41 -5.77
CA LEU A 64 -7.17 21.03 -4.57
C LEU A 64 -7.97 22.26 -5.00
N GLU A 65 -9.26 22.29 -4.70
CA GLU A 65 -10.16 23.41 -4.96
C GLU A 65 -10.61 24.00 -3.62
N LYS A 66 -10.59 25.34 -3.50
CA LYS A 66 -11.09 26.02 -2.31
C LYS A 66 -12.63 25.93 -2.26
N PRO A 67 -13.22 25.31 -1.22
CA PRO A 67 -14.67 25.28 -1.05
C PRO A 67 -15.18 26.69 -0.69
N LYS A 68 -16.47 26.93 -0.93
CA LYS A 68 -17.12 28.22 -0.57
C LYS A 68 -17.11 28.48 0.93
N LEU A 69 -17.18 27.42 1.72
CA LEU A 69 -17.06 27.42 3.17
C LEU A 69 -15.99 26.39 3.52
N LEU A 70 -14.98 26.79 4.30
CA LEU A 70 -13.93 25.92 4.78
C LEU A 70 -14.19 25.59 6.24
N PHE A 71 -14.36 24.30 6.55
CA PHE A 71 -14.53 23.80 7.91
C PHE A 71 -13.23 23.18 8.43
N GLU A 72 -13.08 23.11 9.76
CA GLU A 72 -11.88 22.59 10.43
C GLU A 72 -11.52 21.16 9.99
N ASN A 73 -12.51 20.27 9.93
CA ASN A 73 -12.33 18.89 9.45
C ASN A 73 -11.84 18.80 7.99
N GLN A 74 -12.17 19.78 7.15
CA GLN A 74 -11.67 19.84 5.77
C GLN A 74 -10.20 20.26 5.76
N LEU A 75 -9.81 21.23 6.59
CA LEU A 75 -8.43 21.66 6.74
C LEU A 75 -7.55 20.52 7.28
N GLU A 76 -8.04 19.79 8.30
CA GLU A 76 -7.37 18.59 8.80
C GLU A 76 -7.22 17.53 7.70
N SER A 77 -8.26 17.30 6.90
CA SER A 77 -8.22 16.38 5.77
C SER A 77 -7.16 16.79 4.73
N TRP A 78 -6.99 18.09 4.48
CA TRP A 78 -5.94 18.60 3.58
C TRP A 78 -4.55 18.36 4.16
N ILE A 79 -4.36 18.66 5.45
CA ILE A 79 -3.09 18.45 6.15
C ILE A 79 -2.68 16.98 6.12
N ASN A 80 -3.62 16.08 6.46
CA ASN A 80 -3.41 14.64 6.44
C ASN A 80 -3.17 14.10 5.01
N SER A 81 -3.63 14.82 3.99
CA SER A 81 -3.35 14.49 2.59
C SER A 81 -1.98 14.96 2.10
N GLY A 82 -1.17 15.61 2.94
CA GLY A 82 0.17 16.10 2.62
C GLY A 82 0.24 17.57 2.20
N PHE A 83 -0.86 18.32 2.29
CA PHE A 83 -0.82 19.77 2.12
C PHE A 83 -0.34 20.44 3.42
N SER A 84 0.48 21.47 3.34
CA SER A 84 0.97 22.19 4.51
C SER A 84 1.22 23.66 4.20
N ASN A 85 1.50 24.46 5.23
CA ASN A 85 1.72 25.91 5.13
C ASN A 85 0.61 26.64 4.35
N ILE A 86 -0.64 26.20 4.54
CA ILE A 86 -1.79 26.69 3.76
C ILE A 86 -2.19 28.10 4.26
N ASP A 87 -2.03 29.11 3.41
CA ASP A 87 -2.60 30.44 3.59
C ASP A 87 -3.97 30.50 2.90
N ILE A 88 -5.03 30.36 3.69
CA ILE A 88 -6.41 30.35 3.21
C ILE A 88 -6.83 31.66 2.52
N TYR A 89 -6.14 32.78 2.75
CA TYR A 89 -6.47 34.08 2.13
C TYR A 89 -5.83 34.21 0.74
N GLN A 90 -4.67 33.59 0.53
CA GLN A 90 -3.98 33.58 -0.76
C GLN A 90 -4.33 32.36 -1.62
N PHE A 91 -4.80 31.28 -1.00
CA PHE A 91 -5.15 30.05 -1.68
C PHE A 91 -6.39 30.21 -2.58
N GLY A 92 -6.26 29.81 -3.85
CA GLY A 92 -7.35 29.74 -4.83
C GLY A 92 -7.65 28.29 -5.24
N SER A 93 -6.72 27.69 -5.98
CA SER A 93 -6.73 26.26 -6.31
C SER A 93 -5.29 25.79 -6.57
N ALA A 94 -5.05 24.50 -6.37
CA ALA A 94 -3.81 23.84 -6.77
C ALA A 94 -4.15 22.70 -7.73
N ASP A 95 -3.42 22.62 -8.84
CA ASP A 95 -3.56 21.56 -9.83
C ASP A 95 -2.16 21.18 -10.30
N PHE A 96 -1.71 19.97 -9.96
CA PHE A 96 -0.36 19.54 -10.25
C PHE A 96 -0.26 18.03 -10.34
N SER A 97 0.77 17.58 -11.05
CA SER A 97 1.14 16.16 -11.10
C SER A 97 2.54 15.92 -10.59
N TYR A 98 2.75 14.77 -9.95
CA TYR A 98 4.06 14.32 -9.49
C TYR A 98 4.24 12.82 -9.73
N THR A 99 5.50 12.40 -9.72
CA THR A 99 5.86 10.98 -9.74
C THR A 99 6.26 10.56 -8.34
N ASP A 100 5.78 9.40 -7.93
CA ASP A 100 6.03 8.78 -6.64
C ASP A 100 6.67 7.40 -6.84
N ILE A 101 7.67 7.08 -6.02
CA ILE A 101 8.44 5.84 -6.12
C ILE A 101 8.33 5.07 -4.81
N ASN A 102 7.95 3.81 -4.91
CA ASN A 102 7.76 2.88 -3.81
C ASN A 102 8.56 1.59 -4.06
N ALA A 103 9.04 0.97 -2.99
CA ALA A 103 9.74 -0.31 -3.07
C ALA A 103 9.42 -1.18 -1.85
N GLY A 104 9.55 -2.49 -1.99
CA GLY A 104 9.33 -3.41 -0.90
C GLY A 104 10.10 -4.71 -1.05
N LEU A 105 10.24 -5.40 0.08
CA LEU A 105 10.81 -6.73 0.18
C LEU A 105 9.87 -7.60 1.02
N ILE A 106 9.77 -8.86 0.65
CA ILE A 106 8.96 -9.84 1.36
C ILE A 106 9.68 -11.17 1.39
N TYR A 107 9.71 -11.79 2.55
CA TYR A 107 10.15 -13.16 2.73
C TYR A 107 8.93 -14.02 3.05
N GLN A 108 8.79 -15.14 2.34
CA GLN A 108 7.69 -16.07 2.53
C GLN A 108 8.26 -17.46 2.79
N ALA A 109 7.68 -18.17 3.75
CA ALA A 109 8.11 -19.52 4.09
C ALA A 109 6.95 -20.43 4.47
N MET A 110 7.00 -21.66 3.97
CA MET A 110 6.17 -22.76 4.42
C MET A 110 6.81 -23.40 5.67
N LEU A 111 6.23 -23.15 6.84
CA LEU A 111 6.72 -23.68 8.12
C LEU A 111 6.48 -25.18 8.25
N ASN A 112 5.36 -25.66 7.69
CA ASN A 112 5.02 -27.08 7.55
C ASN A 112 3.91 -27.24 6.48
N THR A 113 3.37 -28.45 6.31
CA THR A 113 2.32 -28.77 5.32
C THR A 113 1.05 -27.92 5.42
N LYS A 114 0.84 -27.22 6.54
CA LYS A 114 -0.38 -26.46 6.82
C LYS A 114 -0.14 -25.00 7.19
N ASN A 115 1.08 -24.57 7.45
CA ASN A 115 1.36 -23.23 7.96
C ASN A 115 2.35 -22.50 7.07
N PHE A 116 2.02 -21.27 6.73
CA PHE A 116 2.81 -20.36 5.94
C PHE A 116 2.98 -19.05 6.69
N ILE A 117 4.15 -18.44 6.54
CA ILE A 117 4.46 -17.14 7.14
C ILE A 117 4.98 -16.21 6.05
N SER A 118 4.59 -14.96 6.13
CA SER A 118 5.12 -13.88 5.30
C SER A 118 5.58 -12.75 6.20
N VAL A 119 6.79 -12.26 6.00
CA VAL A 119 7.34 -11.10 6.70
C VAL A 119 7.91 -10.17 5.66
N GLY A 120 7.58 -8.89 5.73
CA GLY A 120 8.10 -7.94 4.75
C GLY A 120 8.16 -6.52 5.27
N ALA A 121 8.83 -5.70 4.48
CA ALA A 121 8.92 -4.26 4.69
C ALA A 121 8.78 -3.53 3.35
N SER A 122 8.14 -2.38 3.37
CA SER A 122 7.98 -1.51 2.21
C SER A 122 8.25 -0.07 2.58
N MET A 123 8.84 0.67 1.66
CA MET A 123 9.06 2.10 1.77
C MET A 123 8.27 2.81 0.68
N TYR A 124 7.41 3.73 1.13
CA TYR A 124 6.62 4.58 0.26
C TYR A 124 7.22 5.99 0.21
N HIS A 125 6.96 6.69 -0.88
CA HIS A 125 7.41 8.06 -1.09
C HIS A 125 8.93 8.20 -0.99
N ILE A 126 9.67 7.24 -1.54
CA ILE A 126 11.14 7.16 -1.48
C ILE A 126 11.78 8.46 -1.96
N ASN A 127 11.23 9.03 -3.05
CA ASN A 127 11.69 10.27 -3.66
C ASN A 127 11.11 11.54 -3.03
N LYS A 128 10.31 11.43 -1.95
CA LYS A 128 9.67 12.55 -1.23
C LYS A 128 9.07 13.60 -2.15
N PRO A 129 7.99 13.29 -2.88
CA PRO A 129 7.36 14.25 -3.79
C PRO A 129 6.98 15.54 -3.05
N SER A 130 7.41 16.69 -3.58
CA SER A 130 7.07 18.01 -3.04
C SER A 130 6.77 19.03 -4.13
N ARG A 131 5.86 19.98 -3.83
CA ARG A 131 5.45 21.08 -4.71
C ARG A 131 5.03 22.31 -3.93
N PHE A 132 5.40 23.49 -4.42
CA PHE A 132 4.85 24.76 -3.96
C PHE A 132 3.70 25.19 -4.87
N PHE A 133 2.68 25.81 -4.30
CA PHE A 133 1.59 26.45 -5.02
C PHE A 133 1.21 27.76 -4.32
N LEU A 134 0.32 28.54 -4.94
CA LEU A 134 -0.09 29.81 -4.37
C LEU A 134 -0.85 29.58 -3.06
N GLY A 135 -0.31 30.09 -1.96
CA GLY A 135 -0.90 29.94 -0.64
C GLY A 135 -0.74 28.55 -0.02
N GLY A 136 0.26 27.76 -0.41
CA GLY A 136 0.60 26.53 0.31
C GLY A 136 1.67 25.66 -0.35
N GLU A 137 1.98 24.55 0.30
CA GLU A 137 2.86 23.52 -0.21
C GLU A 137 2.24 22.14 -0.09
N PHE A 138 2.72 21.22 -0.91
CA PHE A 138 2.42 19.80 -0.88
C PHE A 138 3.72 19.05 -0.65
N ASN A 139 3.74 18.15 0.32
CA ASN A 139 4.89 17.33 0.63
C ASN A 139 4.44 15.95 1.12
N LEU A 140 5.01 14.89 0.55
CA LEU A 140 4.87 13.54 1.06
C LEU A 140 6.15 13.11 1.73
N GLU A 141 6.01 12.74 3.00
CA GLU A 141 7.11 12.17 3.76
C GLU A 141 7.29 10.69 3.45
N ARG A 142 8.53 10.22 3.57
CA ARG A 142 8.82 8.79 3.48
C ARG A 142 8.08 8.04 4.57
N GLN A 143 7.37 6.98 4.17
CA GLN A 143 6.72 6.07 5.10
C GLN A 143 7.37 4.69 4.99
N LEU A 144 7.74 4.12 6.12
CA LEU A 144 8.20 2.74 6.21
C LEU A 144 7.07 1.91 6.79
N TRP A 145 6.74 0.81 6.14
CA TRP A 145 5.78 -0.17 6.63
C TRP A 145 6.49 -1.50 6.84
N SER A 146 6.18 -2.16 7.95
CA SER A 146 6.58 -3.55 8.19
C SER A 146 5.33 -4.39 8.38
N HIS A 147 5.33 -5.61 7.88
CA HIS A 147 4.21 -6.52 8.02
C HIS A 147 4.66 -7.94 8.35
N ILE A 148 3.82 -8.64 9.08
CA ILE A 148 3.90 -10.07 9.32
C ILE A 148 2.51 -10.67 9.13
N ALA A 149 2.46 -11.80 8.42
CA ALA A 149 1.24 -12.54 8.18
C ALA A 149 1.48 -14.03 8.42
N LEU A 150 0.48 -14.68 8.99
CA LEU A 150 0.43 -16.12 9.22
C LEU A 150 -0.79 -16.67 8.51
N GLU A 151 -0.58 -17.67 7.69
CA GLU A 151 -1.63 -18.44 7.05
C GLU A 151 -1.60 -19.88 7.56
N LYS A 152 -2.77 -20.38 7.97
CA LYS A 152 -2.95 -21.72 8.49
C LYS A 152 -4.10 -22.42 7.81
N ASN A 153 -3.78 -23.50 7.10
CA ASN A 153 -4.74 -24.47 6.58
C ASN A 153 -5.18 -25.40 7.71
N ILE A 154 -6.45 -25.34 8.08
CA ILE A 154 -7.02 -26.19 9.14
C ILE A 154 -7.33 -27.57 8.53
N GLU A 155 -8.15 -27.53 7.48
CA GLU A 155 -8.62 -28.65 6.66
C GLU A 155 -8.35 -28.32 5.18
N ASN A 156 -8.54 -29.28 4.28
CA ASN A 156 -8.25 -29.09 2.85
C ASN A 156 -9.11 -27.98 2.20
N ASP A 157 -10.21 -27.62 2.84
CA ASP A 157 -11.21 -26.64 2.42
C ASP A 157 -11.28 -25.39 3.31
N LYS A 158 -10.50 -25.30 4.40
CA LYS A 158 -10.59 -24.20 5.38
C LYS A 158 -9.23 -23.63 5.73
N GLN A 159 -9.15 -22.29 5.72
CA GLN A 159 -7.94 -21.53 5.95
C GLN A 159 -8.21 -20.35 6.88
N ILE A 160 -7.26 -20.05 7.76
CA ILE A 160 -7.20 -18.79 8.50
C ILE A 160 -5.97 -18.02 8.03
N TYR A 161 -6.15 -16.73 7.81
CA TYR A 161 -5.10 -15.76 7.53
C TYR A 161 -5.15 -14.68 8.61
N THR A 162 -4.03 -14.44 9.28
CA THR A 162 -3.90 -13.38 10.29
C THR A 162 -2.74 -12.49 9.87
N ALA A 163 -2.94 -11.18 9.86
CA ALA A 163 -1.90 -10.23 9.52
C ALA A 163 -1.82 -9.06 10.50
N PHE A 164 -0.61 -8.55 10.63
CA PHE A 164 -0.26 -7.39 11.41
C PHE A 164 0.67 -6.51 10.58
N LEU A 165 0.37 -5.22 10.53
CA LEU A 165 1.13 -4.19 9.83
C LEU A 165 1.40 -3.04 10.80
N ILE A 166 2.60 -2.49 10.73
CA ILE A 166 3.00 -1.31 11.49
C ILE A 166 3.66 -0.29 10.56
N GLY A 167 3.16 0.94 10.64
CA GLY A 167 3.61 2.09 9.88
C GLY A 167 4.51 2.99 10.70
N PHE A 168 5.54 3.52 10.06
CA PHE A 168 6.44 4.51 10.62
C PHE A 168 6.55 5.71 9.68
N SER A 169 6.44 6.91 10.23
CA SER A 169 6.75 8.17 9.57
C SER A 169 7.70 8.96 10.45
N LYS A 170 8.72 9.59 9.85
CA LYS A 170 9.75 10.36 10.60
C LYS A 170 10.36 9.62 11.82
N GLN A 171 10.48 8.30 11.74
CA GLN A 171 10.99 7.41 12.81
C GLN A 171 10.03 7.21 14.00
N GLU A 172 8.82 7.72 13.92
CA GLU A 172 7.76 7.52 14.90
C GLU A 172 6.74 6.52 14.34
N VAL A 173 6.17 5.68 15.21
CA VAL A 173 5.05 4.83 14.81
C VAL A 173 3.85 5.74 14.62
N ASN A 174 3.29 5.75 13.42
CA ASN A 174 2.11 6.58 13.11
C ASN A 174 0.85 5.73 12.93
N ASP A 175 0.98 4.44 12.64
CA ASP A 175 -0.18 3.58 12.42
C ASP A 175 0.10 2.10 12.73
N VAL A 176 -0.94 1.40 13.17
CA VAL A 176 -0.93 -0.03 13.44
C VAL A 176 -2.22 -0.63 12.90
N ILE A 177 -2.09 -1.57 11.98
CA ILE A 177 -3.22 -2.30 11.39
C ILE A 177 -3.08 -3.78 11.75
N SER A 178 -4.17 -4.40 12.15
CA SER A 178 -4.20 -5.84 12.38
C SER A 178 -5.52 -6.41 11.90
N GLY A 179 -5.51 -7.68 11.50
CA GLY A 179 -6.75 -8.36 11.20
C GLY A 179 -6.61 -9.85 11.00
N ILE A 180 -7.77 -10.47 10.92
CA ILE A 180 -7.94 -11.89 10.74
C ILE A 180 -9.00 -12.12 9.68
N THR A 181 -8.72 -13.06 8.78
CA THR A 181 -9.63 -13.51 7.73
C THR A 181 -9.75 -15.02 7.82
N TYR A 182 -10.97 -15.53 7.83
CA TYR A 182 -11.27 -16.94 7.68
C TYR A 182 -11.81 -17.16 6.27
N GLN A 183 -11.33 -18.21 5.61
CA GLN A 183 -11.70 -18.58 4.25
C GLN A 183 -12.12 -20.04 4.22
N PHE A 184 -13.20 -20.33 3.51
CA PHE A 184 -13.62 -21.70 3.25
C PHE A 184 -14.01 -21.89 1.79
N LYS A 185 -13.64 -23.04 1.23
CA LYS A 185 -13.97 -23.43 -0.14
C LYS A 185 -15.39 -23.98 -0.18
N ILE A 186 -16.23 -23.37 -1.00
CA ILE A 186 -17.59 -23.86 -1.30
C ILE A 186 -17.52 -24.94 -2.37
N SER A 187 -16.60 -24.80 -3.33
CA SER A 187 -16.36 -25.78 -4.38
C SER A 187 -14.89 -25.75 -4.79
N LYS A 188 -14.50 -26.55 -5.79
CA LYS A 188 -13.15 -26.51 -6.37
C LYS A 188 -12.78 -25.14 -6.95
N THR A 189 -13.77 -24.32 -7.31
CA THR A 189 -13.57 -23.01 -7.96
C THR A 189 -14.04 -21.83 -7.12
N ASN A 190 -14.92 -22.08 -6.14
CA ASN A 190 -15.58 -21.03 -5.37
C ASN A 190 -15.08 -21.06 -3.93
N GLN A 191 -14.66 -19.90 -3.44
CA GLN A 191 -14.27 -19.69 -2.05
C GLN A 191 -15.05 -18.52 -1.46
N PHE A 192 -15.29 -18.58 -0.17
CA PHE A 192 -15.87 -17.49 0.59
C PHE A 192 -14.93 -17.10 1.72
N SER A 193 -14.76 -15.80 1.91
CA SER A 193 -13.80 -15.23 2.86
C SER A 193 -14.49 -14.16 3.67
N PHE A 194 -14.33 -14.22 4.99
CA PHE A 194 -14.82 -13.20 5.92
C PHE A 194 -13.69 -12.78 6.84
N GLY A 195 -13.53 -11.48 7.05
CA GLY A 195 -12.45 -10.95 7.86
C GLY A 195 -12.84 -9.69 8.61
N VAL A 196 -12.07 -9.41 9.65
CA VAL A 196 -12.16 -8.21 10.46
C VAL A 196 -10.77 -7.60 10.54
N TRP A 197 -10.71 -6.29 10.36
CA TRP A 197 -9.49 -5.49 10.43
C TRP A 197 -9.72 -4.31 11.37
N GLY A 198 -8.70 -3.96 12.14
CA GLY A 198 -8.69 -2.78 12.99
C GLY A 198 -7.44 -1.95 12.70
N GLU A 199 -7.64 -0.64 12.62
CA GLU A 199 -6.59 0.36 12.44
C GLU A 199 -6.53 1.24 13.68
N LYS A 200 -5.32 1.58 14.11
CA LYS A 200 -5.07 2.52 15.19
C LYS A 200 -3.98 3.49 14.77
N MET A 201 -4.42 4.68 14.37
CA MET A 201 -3.53 5.84 14.20
C MET A 201 -2.92 6.25 15.54
N ILE A 202 -1.63 6.54 15.52
CA ILE A 202 -0.85 7.03 16.66
C ILE A 202 -0.42 8.46 16.28
N LEU A 203 -0.95 9.44 17.03
CA LEU A 203 -0.66 10.86 16.90
C LEU A 203 0.52 11.28 17.77
#